data_AF-A0AA42KJ64-F1
#
_entry.id   AF-A0AA42KJ64-F1
#
_cell.length_a   1.000
_cell.length_b   1.000
_cell.length_c   1.000
_cell.angle_alpha   90.00
_cell.angle_beta   90.00
_cell.angle_gamma   90.00
#
_symmetry.space_group_name_H-M   'P 1'
#
loop_
_entity.id
_entity.type
_entity.pdbx_description
1 polymer ?
#
loop_
_entity_poly.entity_id
_entity_poly.type
_entity_poly.pdbx_seq_one_letter_code
_entity_poly.pdbx_strand_id
1 'polypeptide(L)'
;MPNKFIFWPSLIISLGITLFLITFVAKGLKNKTWIPAKGFSTYGPIKKATAFLALPLSLFFSAWLNLYYLAPRVITSFAGEESFKLDTASAQKIHGRRKVCDFSIKLRATESFLFKICTNSVFYAHSPKENFQVKMHTKESFLGLIVTGVDRAQ
;
A
#
# COMPACT_ATOMS: atom_id res chain seq x y z
N MET A 1 6.74 -12.07 -18.72
CA MET A 1 7.35 -13.10 -17.84
C MET A 1 8.06 -12.38 -16.70
N PRO A 2 7.85 -12.75 -15.42
CA PRO A 2 8.51 -12.08 -14.30
C PRO A 2 10.04 -12.21 -14.43
N ASN A 3 10.74 -11.12 -14.18
CA ASN A 3 12.20 -11.05 -14.33
C ASN A 3 12.85 -12.03 -13.34
N LYS A 4 13.56 -13.05 -13.86
CA LYS A 4 14.15 -14.14 -13.05
C LYS A 4 15.07 -13.62 -11.94
N PHE A 5 15.72 -12.47 -12.17
CA PHE A 5 16.59 -11.81 -11.21
C PHE A 5 15.87 -11.27 -9.97
N ILE A 6 14.58 -10.96 -10.06
CA ILE A 6 13.79 -10.40 -8.94
C ILE A 6 12.99 -11.51 -8.25
N PHE A 7 12.59 -12.53 -9.01
CA PHE A 7 11.75 -13.62 -8.50
C PHE A 7 12.44 -14.44 -7.40
N TRP A 8 13.67 -14.91 -7.64
CA TRP A 8 14.38 -15.78 -6.68
C TRP A 8 14.70 -15.10 -5.34
N PRO A 9 15.25 -13.86 -5.29
CA PRO A 9 15.47 -13.16 -4.03
C PRO A 9 14.18 -12.95 -3.25
N SER A 10 13.09 -12.58 -3.94
CA SER A 10 11.79 -12.36 -3.29
C SER A 10 11.22 -13.64 -2.66
N LEU A 11 11.43 -14.78 -3.31
CA LEU A 11 10.99 -16.08 -2.80
C LEU A 11 11.80 -16.51 -1.57
N ILE A 12 13.12 -16.31 -1.58
CA ILE A 12 13.99 -16.63 -0.44
C ILE A 12 13.64 -15.76 0.77
N ILE A 13 13.47 -14.45 0.56
CA ILE A 13 13.08 -13.52 1.62
C ILE A 13 11.71 -13.91 2.19
N SER A 14 10.74 -14.22 1.33
CA SER A 14 9.41 -14.68 1.72
C SER A 14 9.45 -15.94 2.59
N LEU A 15 10.20 -16.96 2.17
CA LEU A 15 10.37 -18.21 2.91
C LEU A 15 11.09 -17.98 4.25
N GLY A 16 12.12 -17.13 4.27
CA GLY A 16 12.86 -16.78 5.49
C GLY A 16 11.98 -16.10 6.53
N ILE A 17 11.18 -15.09 6.12
CA ILE A 17 10.24 -14.41 7.01
C ILE A 17 9.17 -15.38 7.52
N THR A 18 8.65 -16.25 6.64
CA THR A 18 7.64 -17.25 7.03
C THR A 18 8.18 -18.21 8.08
N LEU A 19 9.39 -18.74 7.88
CA LEU A 19 10.04 -19.66 8.82
C LEU A 19 10.37 -18.96 10.16
N PHE A 20 10.83 -17.72 10.12
CA PHE A 20 11.09 -16.92 11.32
C PHE A 20 9.82 -16.69 12.13
N LEU A 21 8.70 -16.36 11.48
CA LEU A 21 7.43 -16.13 12.15
C LEU A 21 6.86 -17.41 12.77
N ILE A 22 6.93 -18.54 12.06
CA ILE A 22 6.52 -19.84 12.60
C ILE A 22 7.35 -20.19 13.85
N THR A 23 8.68 -20.03 13.78
CA THR A 23 9.56 -20.35 14.90
C THR A 23 9.38 -19.40 16.08
N PHE A 24 9.16 -18.11 15.82
CA PHE A 24 8.86 -17.09 16.84
C PHE A 24 7.57 -17.41 17.59
N VAL A 25 6.48 -17.73 16.86
CA VAL A 25 5.20 -18.12 17.44
C VAL A 25 5.32 -19.43 18.22
N ALA A 26 5.96 -20.45 17.65
CA ALA A 26 6.16 -21.74 18.31
C ALA A 26 6.96 -21.58 19.61
N LYS A 27 8.01 -20.75 19.61
CA LYS A 27 8.81 -20.44 20.81
C LYS A 27 8.01 -19.66 21.85
N GLY A 28 7.20 -18.69 21.44
CA GLY A 28 6.32 -17.92 22.32
C GLY A 28 5.25 -18.79 23.01
N LEU A 29 4.70 -19.75 22.28
CA LEU A 29 3.75 -20.74 22.82
C LEU A 29 4.45 -21.74 23.77
N LYS A 30 5.63 -22.26 23.39
CA LYS A 30 6.40 -23.20 24.22
C LYS A 30 6.86 -22.57 25.53
N ASN A 31 7.29 -21.32 25.49
CA ASN A 31 7.78 -20.60 26.67
C ASN A 31 6.66 -20.00 27.53
N LYS A 32 5.37 -20.26 27.18
CA LYS A 32 4.18 -19.71 27.86
C LYS A 32 4.17 -18.18 27.96
N THR A 33 4.96 -17.47 27.17
CA THR A 33 4.90 -16.00 27.09
C THR A 33 3.64 -15.56 26.34
N TRP A 34 3.12 -16.41 25.47
CA TRP A 34 1.88 -16.20 24.73
C TRP A 34 0.83 -17.18 25.24
N ILE A 35 0.09 -16.77 26.26
CA ILE A 35 -0.99 -17.56 26.84
C ILE A 35 -2.28 -17.21 26.09
N PRO A 36 -2.91 -18.14 25.37
CA PRO A 36 -4.21 -17.86 24.75
C PRO A 36 -5.26 -17.59 25.83
N ALA A 37 -6.21 -16.70 25.56
CA ALA A 37 -7.29 -16.34 26.50
C ALA A 37 -8.14 -17.54 26.95
N LYS A 38 -8.16 -18.63 26.17
CA LYS A 38 -8.64 -19.95 26.57
C LYS A 38 -7.53 -20.96 26.32
N GLY A 39 -7.29 -21.86 27.28
CA GLY A 39 -6.22 -22.85 27.18
C GLY A 39 -6.26 -23.58 25.84
N PHE A 40 -5.13 -23.71 25.15
CA PHE A 40 -5.04 -24.38 23.84
C PHE A 40 -5.67 -25.80 23.87
N SER A 41 -5.76 -26.44 25.03
CA SER A 41 -6.42 -27.73 25.27
C SER A 41 -7.91 -27.78 24.93
N THR A 42 -8.65 -26.66 25.03
CA THR A 42 -10.09 -26.62 24.71
C THR A 42 -10.40 -26.50 23.21
N TYR A 43 -9.37 -26.24 22.38
CA TYR A 43 -9.55 -26.15 20.94
C TYR A 43 -9.47 -27.53 20.27
N GLY A 44 -10.45 -27.83 19.42
CA GLY A 44 -10.40 -28.99 18.53
C GLY A 44 -9.21 -28.93 17.55
N PRO A 45 -8.79 -30.07 16.98
CA PRO A 45 -7.57 -30.19 16.17
C PRO A 45 -7.56 -29.24 14.97
N ILE A 46 -8.70 -29.04 14.31
CA ILE A 46 -8.85 -28.11 13.18
C ILE A 46 -8.57 -26.67 13.62
N LYS A 47 -9.18 -26.21 14.71
CA LYS A 47 -9.00 -24.84 15.21
C LYS A 47 -7.56 -24.57 15.63
N LYS A 48 -6.86 -25.59 16.16
CA LYS A 48 -5.43 -25.52 16.47
C LYS A 48 -4.60 -25.34 15.20
N ALA A 49 -4.84 -26.15 14.18
CA ALA A 49 -4.15 -26.05 12.90
C ALA A 49 -4.40 -24.68 12.22
N THR A 50 -5.66 -24.21 12.22
CA THR A 50 -6.01 -22.90 11.67
C THR A 50 -5.31 -21.78 12.43
N ALA A 51 -5.27 -21.79 13.76
CA ALA A 51 -4.57 -20.78 14.54
C ALA A 51 -3.06 -20.80 14.27
N PHE A 52 -2.47 -21.99 14.16
CA PHE A 52 -1.04 -22.17 13.90
C PHE A 52 -0.63 -21.71 12.49
N LEU A 53 -1.55 -21.74 11.53
CA LEU A 53 -1.32 -21.28 10.16
C LEU A 53 -1.66 -19.79 9.99
N ALA A 54 -2.79 -19.35 10.53
CA ALA A 54 -3.31 -17.99 10.36
C ALA A 54 -2.45 -16.95 11.09
N LEU A 55 -1.90 -17.28 12.26
CA LEU A 55 -1.07 -16.36 13.03
C LEU A 55 0.22 -15.96 12.29
N PRO A 56 1.09 -16.90 11.85
CA PRO A 56 2.29 -16.53 11.09
C PRO A 56 1.94 -15.89 9.74
N LEU A 57 0.86 -16.31 9.09
CA LEU A 57 0.43 -15.69 7.83
C LEU A 57 -0.02 -14.23 8.04
N SER A 58 -0.75 -13.94 9.12
CA SER A 58 -1.17 -12.58 9.46
C SER A 58 0.01 -11.68 9.84
N LEU A 59 0.99 -12.22 10.59
CA LEU A 59 2.23 -11.53 10.92
C LEU A 59 3.07 -11.28 9.67
N PHE A 60 3.13 -12.25 8.75
CA PHE A 60 3.82 -12.12 7.47
C PHE A 60 3.19 -11.02 6.64
N PHE A 61 1.86 -11.04 6.48
CA PHE A 61 1.14 -10.03 5.73
C PHE A 61 1.31 -8.63 6.35
N SER A 62 1.30 -8.55 7.68
CA SER A 62 1.56 -7.29 8.41
C SER A 62 2.99 -6.80 8.18
N ALA A 63 4.00 -7.66 8.33
CA ALA A 63 5.40 -7.31 8.08
C ALA A 63 5.61 -6.92 6.61
N TRP A 64 5.01 -7.67 5.67
CA TRP A 64 5.04 -7.39 4.25
C TRP A 64 4.45 -6.02 3.91
N LEU A 65 3.25 -5.70 4.41
CA LEU A 65 2.65 -4.38 4.24
C LEU A 65 3.53 -3.27 4.80
N ASN A 66 4.12 -3.49 5.98
CA ASN A 66 5.02 -2.52 6.59
C ASN A 66 6.30 -2.31 5.75
N LEU A 67 6.92 -3.39 5.27
CA LEU A 67 8.19 -3.32 4.54
C LEU A 67 8.03 -2.88 3.09
N TYR A 68 6.94 -3.26 2.43
CA TYR A 68 6.75 -3.02 1.00
C TYR A 68 5.92 -1.77 0.71
N TYR A 69 5.00 -1.39 1.60
CA TYR A 69 4.15 -0.24 1.39
C TYR A 69 4.54 0.95 2.27
N LEU A 70 4.71 0.75 3.58
CA LEU A 70 4.98 1.85 4.51
C LEU A 70 6.45 2.30 4.47
N ALA A 71 7.42 1.39 4.53
CA ALA A 71 8.83 1.76 4.57
C ALA A 71 9.28 2.52 3.31
N PRO A 72 8.97 2.09 2.06
CA PRO A 72 9.33 2.83 0.85
C PRO A 72 8.66 4.20 0.82
N ARG A 73 7.43 4.31 1.32
CA ARG A 73 6.70 5.58 1.39
C ARG A 73 7.33 6.54 2.39
N VAL A 74 7.69 6.07 3.59
CA VAL A 74 8.36 6.89 4.61
C VAL A 74 9.74 7.32 4.11
N ILE A 75 10.52 6.40 3.54
CA ILE A 75 11.84 6.73 3.02
C ILE A 75 11.73 7.73 1.86
N THR A 76 10.81 7.52 0.92
CA THR A 76 10.58 8.47 -0.18
C THR A 76 10.07 9.81 0.34
N SER A 77 9.27 9.86 1.41
CA SER A 77 8.82 11.12 1.98
C SER A 77 9.94 11.92 2.64
N PHE A 78 10.96 11.26 3.21
CA PHE A 78 12.09 11.93 3.86
C PHE A 78 13.25 12.22 2.88
N ALA A 79 13.68 11.21 2.13
CA ALA A 79 14.89 11.25 1.30
C ALA A 79 14.62 11.40 -0.21
N GLY A 80 13.35 11.42 -0.63
CA GLY A 80 13.02 11.61 -2.04
C GLY A 80 13.30 13.05 -2.50
N GLU A 81 13.63 13.19 -3.77
CA GLU A 81 13.83 14.49 -4.41
C GLU A 81 12.51 15.00 -4.97
N GLU A 82 12.30 16.31 -4.89
CA GLU A 82 11.14 16.95 -5.51
C GLU A 82 11.34 17.03 -7.02
N SER A 83 10.36 16.49 -7.75
CA SER A 83 10.33 16.50 -9.20
C SER A 83 8.94 16.94 -9.67
N PHE A 84 8.89 17.41 -10.91
CA PHE A 84 7.64 17.74 -11.56
C PHE A 84 7.48 16.93 -12.83
N LYS A 85 6.30 16.32 -13.00
CA LYS A 85 5.94 15.59 -14.21
C LYS A 85 4.70 16.19 -14.81
N LEU A 86 4.72 16.40 -16.12
CA LEU A 86 3.51 16.76 -16.86
C LEU A 86 2.71 15.48 -17.11
N ASP A 87 1.44 15.49 -16.73
CA ASP A 87 0.53 14.41 -17.04
C ASP A 87 -0.80 14.95 -17.55
N THR A 88 -1.53 14.10 -18.26
CA THR A 88 -2.88 14.38 -18.73
C THR A 88 -3.88 14.02 -17.65
N ALA A 89 -4.73 14.98 -17.29
CA ALA A 89 -5.76 14.85 -16.28
C ALA A 89 -7.18 15.03 -16.83
N SER A 90 -8.13 14.37 -16.18
CA SER A 90 -9.57 14.58 -16.37
C SER A 90 -10.21 14.93 -15.02
N ALA A 91 -10.91 16.07 -14.97
CA ALA A 91 -11.65 16.49 -13.80
C ALA A 91 -13.04 15.82 -13.78
N GLN A 92 -13.38 15.17 -12.67
CA GLN A 92 -14.64 14.43 -12.52
C GLN A 92 -15.35 14.83 -11.23
N LYS A 93 -16.65 15.10 -11.33
CA LYS A 93 -17.52 15.29 -10.17
C LYS A 93 -18.05 13.92 -9.74
N ILE A 94 -17.75 13.53 -8.50
CA ILE A 94 -18.17 12.23 -7.98
C ILE A 94 -19.58 12.33 -7.42
N HIS A 95 -20.46 11.45 -7.90
CA HIS A 95 -21.83 11.33 -7.43
C HIS A 95 -21.97 10.02 -6.64
N GLY A 96 -22.60 10.08 -5.46
CA GLY A 96 -22.88 8.89 -4.64
C GLY A 96 -22.93 9.15 -3.15
N ARG A 97 -23.57 8.25 -2.40
CA ARG A 97 -23.77 8.33 -0.94
C ARG A 97 -22.50 8.05 -0.13
N ARG A 98 -21.52 7.34 -0.72
CA ARG A 98 -20.20 7.02 -0.13
C ARG A 98 -19.08 7.65 -0.94
N LYS A 99 -19.15 8.97 -1.14
CA LYS A 99 -18.07 9.74 -1.77
C LYS A 99 -17.02 10.09 -0.72
N VAL A 100 -15.75 9.83 -1.03
CA VAL A 100 -14.62 10.29 -0.21
C VAL A 100 -14.39 11.79 -0.46
N CYS A 101 -14.63 12.25 -1.70
CA CYS A 101 -14.45 13.63 -2.14
C CYS A 101 -15.50 14.01 -3.17
N ASP A 102 -15.86 15.29 -3.20
CA ASP A 102 -16.88 15.84 -4.11
C ASP A 102 -16.37 15.97 -5.55
N PHE A 103 -15.11 16.35 -5.68
CA PHE A 103 -14.42 16.50 -6.95
C PHE A 103 -13.12 15.68 -6.91
N SER A 104 -12.81 15.04 -8.03
CA SER A 104 -11.59 14.27 -8.19
C SER A 104 -10.92 14.52 -9.52
N ILE A 105 -9.60 14.37 -9.53
CA ILE A 105 -8.79 14.41 -10.74
C ILE A 105 -8.34 12.98 -11.03
N LYS A 106 -8.61 12.51 -12.24
CA LYS A 106 -8.01 11.27 -12.76
C LYS A 106 -6.81 11.63 -13.61
N LEU A 107 -5.64 11.14 -13.22
CA LEU A 107 -4.40 11.25 -13.96
C LEU A 107 -4.24 10.02 -14.84
N ARG A 108 -3.73 10.19 -16.05
CA ARG A 108 -3.52 9.08 -17.00
C ARG A 108 -2.39 8.18 -16.55
N ALA A 109 -1.32 8.73 -15.98
CA ALA A 109 -0.17 7.96 -15.50
C ALA A 109 -0.50 7.11 -14.26
N THR A 110 -1.51 7.51 -13.47
CA THR A 110 -1.92 6.83 -12.24
C THR A 110 -3.39 6.42 -12.28
N GLU A 111 -3.86 5.89 -13.40
CA GLU A 111 -5.22 5.35 -13.55
C GLU A 111 -5.38 4.01 -12.79
N SER A 112 -5.08 4.01 -11.50
CA SER A 112 -5.28 2.89 -10.60
C SER A 112 -6.62 3.02 -9.88
N PHE A 113 -7.37 1.91 -9.82
CA PHE A 113 -8.67 1.84 -9.12
C PHE A 113 -8.61 2.27 -7.65
N LEU A 114 -7.43 2.24 -7.03
CA LEU A 114 -7.25 2.46 -5.59
C LEU A 114 -6.87 3.90 -5.22
N PHE A 115 -6.51 4.75 -6.17
CA PHE A 115 -6.07 6.11 -5.89
C PHE A 115 -7.00 7.13 -6.56
N LYS A 116 -7.71 7.89 -5.73
CA LYS A 116 -8.48 9.06 -6.17
C LYS A 116 -7.81 10.30 -5.61
N ILE A 117 -7.43 11.22 -6.48
CA ILE A 117 -6.89 12.52 -6.07
C ILE A 117 -8.06 13.46 -5.92
N CYS A 118 -8.22 13.99 -4.70
CA CYS A 118 -9.29 14.89 -4.37
C CYS A 118 -8.92 16.32 -4.73
N THR A 119 -9.89 17.06 -5.24
CA THR A 119 -9.72 18.48 -5.57
C THR A 119 -10.91 19.29 -5.04
N ASN A 120 -10.78 20.61 -5.07
CA ASN A 120 -11.83 21.53 -4.62
C ASN A 120 -12.74 21.97 -5.77
N SER A 121 -13.86 22.62 -5.41
CA SER A 121 -14.84 23.13 -6.38
C SER A 121 -14.26 24.19 -7.31
N VAL A 122 -13.35 25.03 -6.81
CA VAL A 122 -12.71 26.10 -7.58
C VAL A 122 -11.86 25.53 -8.70
N PHE A 123 -11.01 24.56 -8.39
CA PHE A 123 -10.19 23.87 -9.38
C PHE A 123 -11.05 23.15 -10.41
N TYR A 124 -12.12 22.46 -9.99
CA TYR A 124 -13.05 21.81 -10.90
C TYR A 124 -13.76 22.80 -11.83
N ALA A 125 -14.28 23.91 -11.29
CA ALA A 125 -15.04 24.90 -12.06
C ALA A 125 -14.21 25.56 -13.17
N HIS A 126 -12.92 25.78 -12.90
CA HIS A 126 -12.01 26.35 -13.89
C HIS A 126 -11.38 25.29 -14.81
N SER A 127 -11.61 23.99 -14.57
CA SER A 127 -10.96 22.94 -15.34
C SER A 127 -11.67 22.75 -16.68
N PRO A 128 -10.93 22.51 -17.78
CA PRO A 128 -11.54 22.14 -19.05
C PRO A 128 -12.44 20.91 -18.90
N LYS A 129 -13.52 20.86 -19.68
CA LYS A 129 -14.40 19.67 -19.74
C LYS A 129 -13.69 18.46 -20.36
N GLU A 130 -12.67 18.73 -21.18
CA GLU A 130 -11.84 17.74 -21.84
C GLU A 130 -10.58 17.43 -21.02
N ASN A 131 -9.78 16.47 -21.50
CA ASN A 131 -8.49 16.15 -20.89
C ASN A 131 -7.56 17.36 -20.98
N PHE A 132 -6.90 17.72 -19.87
CA PHE A 132 -6.00 18.87 -19.79
C PHE A 132 -4.67 18.48 -19.15
N GLN A 133 -3.62 19.24 -19.44
CA GLN A 133 -2.31 18.99 -18.83
C GLN A 133 -2.24 19.57 -17.43
N VAL A 134 -1.68 18.78 -16.52
CA VAL A 134 -1.38 19.18 -15.15
C VAL A 134 0.08 18.93 -14.85
N LYS A 135 0.64 19.81 -14.03
CA LYS A 135 1.95 19.64 -13.42
C LYS A 135 1.77 18.88 -12.12
N MET A 136 2.10 17.60 -12.14
CA MET A 136 2.16 16.78 -10.95
C MET A 136 3.43 17.09 -10.18
N HIS A 137 3.26 17.39 -8.90
CA HIS A 137 4.34 17.47 -7.93
C HIS A 137 4.56 16.08 -7.37
N THR A 138 5.77 15.57 -7.54
CA THR A 138 6.14 14.23 -7.14
C THR A 138 7.37 14.28 -6.26
N LYS A 139 7.43 13.37 -5.30
CA LYS A 139 8.64 13.10 -4.53
C LYS A 139 9.11 11.71 -4.92
N GLU A 140 10.29 11.62 -5.53
CA GLU A 140 10.81 10.40 -6.13
C GLU A 140 12.06 9.93 -5.40
N SER A 141 12.16 8.62 -5.18
CA SER A 141 13.36 7.97 -4.70
C SER A 141 13.56 6.66 -5.46
N PHE A 142 14.72 6.02 -5.27
CA PHE A 142 14.97 4.67 -5.80
C PHE A 142 13.90 3.65 -5.36
N LEU A 143 13.22 3.89 -4.23
CA LEU A 143 12.23 2.97 -3.66
C LEU A 143 10.79 3.25 -4.12
N GLY A 144 10.52 4.37 -4.79
CA GLY A 144 9.17 4.68 -5.27
C GLY A 144 8.89 6.15 -5.56
N LEU A 145 7.61 6.43 -5.83
CA LEU A 145 7.09 7.75 -6.19
C LEU A 145 5.87 8.10 -5.33
N ILE A 146 5.86 9.33 -4.80
CA ILE A 146 4.73 9.89 -4.05
C ILE A 146 4.23 11.13 -4.78
N VAL A 147 2.93 11.20 -5.07
CA VAL A 147 2.31 12.43 -5.58
C VAL A 147 2.00 13.33 -4.38
N THR A 148 2.63 14.50 -4.33
CA THR A 148 2.49 15.47 -3.24
C THR A 148 1.50 16.58 -3.56
N GLY A 149 1.31 16.88 -4.85
CA GLY A 149 0.40 17.94 -5.31
C GLY A 149 0.14 17.87 -6.81
N VAL A 150 -0.87 18.62 -7.26
CA VAL A 150 -1.22 18.73 -8.69
C VAL A 150 -1.61 20.17 -8.97
N ASP A 151 -0.86 20.81 -9.85
CA ASP A 151 -1.14 22.15 -10.37
C ASP A 151 -1.47 22.09 -11.86
N ARG A 152 -1.99 23.18 -12.41
CA ARG A 152 -2.16 23.27 -13.86
C ARG A 152 -0.82 23.51 -14.55
N ALA A 153 -0.64 22.90 -15.72
CA ALA A 153 0.35 23.39 -16.65
C ALA A 153 -0.14 24.74 -17.19
N GLN A 154 0.69 25.78 -17.08
CA GLN A 154 0.43 27.10 -17.67
C GLN A 154 0.36 27.00 -19.20
#